data_AF-Q97KW2-F1
#
_entry.id   AF-Q97KW2-F1
#
_cell.length_a   1.000
_cell.length_b   1.000
_cell.length_c   1.000
_cell.angle_alpha   90.00
_cell.angle_beta   90.00
_cell.angle_gamma   90.00
#
_symmetry.space_group_name_H-M   'P 1'
#
loop_
_entity.id
_entity.type
_entity.pdbx_description
1 polymer ?
#
loop_
_entity_poly.entity_id
_entity_poly.type
_entity_poly.pdbx_seq_one_letter_code
_entity_poly.pdbx_strand_id
1 'polypeptide(L)'
;MGRRFSKRLLVAILASSMAISATFSANASTKYGKNYVSSVTKAVETSAVSILESEGSLESANVEWSPVQGAASYNVYYKAADALDSSYTKIDDELIRQYPSSFRADVLGLAAGNYVLKIVPVVNGVDAINEEATTQALTVKANKREGFAFSPASPMKTSSGGYNDDGTVASNAEILYITASNVNTVTENVVTNAKGTKTTCTGLVNILAGRQKGYDKSPLIIRMIGEIKASDITGLNEHTYIQLKGCYNVTFEGVGKDATAYGWGFLIRDARNLELRNVGIMMFGDDAISLDTDNQNIWVHNNDLFYGAAGHDADQVKGDGSCDIKQDSTFVSVSYNHFHDSGKSSLCGMQDTQNYYVTYHHNWFDHSDSRHPRIRVGSVHVYNNYFDGNAKYGVGVTKGASAFVEANYFRDCKYPMLSSLQGTDIFYDSKGDFSGEDGGMIKAYNNKIEGATRLVYANQDPIQFDAYLASSRNEVVPSTYKTLVGGTTYNNFDTSSVMYKYQPDSPDDVKESVTSYAGRVDGGDLIFNFTDADDTSSVINPDLMAKVKNYSSTLVSDGSKVVK
;
A
#
# COMPACT_ATOMS: atom_id res chain seq x y z
N MET A 1 23.62 -47.23 -41.00
CA MET A 1 23.20 -47.63 -39.63
C MET A 1 22.97 -46.34 -38.85
N GLY A 2 21.80 -45.91 -38.40
CA GLY A 2 20.54 -46.59 -38.11
C GLY A 2 20.22 -46.48 -36.62
N ARG A 3 19.49 -45.44 -36.20
CA ARG A 3 18.53 -45.33 -35.05
C ARG A 3 18.24 -43.83 -34.77
N ARG A 4 17.12 -43.27 -35.26
CA ARG A 4 15.75 -43.22 -34.70
C ARG A 4 15.62 -42.35 -33.43
N PHE A 5 15.18 -41.10 -33.62
CA PHE A 5 14.37 -40.35 -32.65
C PHE A 5 12.95 -40.20 -33.22
N SER A 6 11.94 -40.49 -32.40
CA SER A 6 10.53 -40.51 -32.80
C SER A 6 9.93 -39.11 -32.88
N LYS A 7 9.27 -38.82 -34.00
CA LYS A 7 8.32 -37.73 -34.17
C LYS A 7 7.05 -38.02 -33.35
N ARG A 8 6.54 -37.04 -32.62
CA ARG A 8 5.10 -36.89 -32.36
C ARG A 8 4.62 -35.57 -32.96
N LEU A 9 3.50 -35.72 -33.65
CA LEU A 9 2.83 -34.84 -34.59
C LEU A 9 2.16 -33.68 -33.83
N LEU A 10 2.43 -32.42 -34.19
CA LEU A 10 1.52 -31.31 -33.91
C LEU A 10 0.55 -31.23 -35.10
N VAL A 11 -0.72 -31.47 -34.84
CA VAL A 11 -1.80 -31.23 -35.80
C VAL A 11 -2.17 -29.76 -35.70
N ALA A 12 -1.88 -29.01 -36.76
CA ALA A 12 -2.37 -27.65 -36.95
C ALA A 12 -3.86 -27.70 -37.29
N ILE A 13 -4.69 -27.04 -36.49
CA ILE A 13 -6.02 -26.61 -36.89
C ILE A 13 -5.94 -25.11 -37.13
N LEU A 14 -6.13 -24.71 -38.38
CA LEU A 14 -6.36 -23.32 -38.77
C LEU A 14 -7.64 -22.83 -38.09
N ALA A 15 -7.53 -21.77 -37.30
CA ALA A 15 -8.64 -20.87 -37.01
C ALA A 15 -8.25 -19.48 -37.48
N SER A 16 -9.10 -18.96 -38.36
CA SER A 16 -9.03 -17.69 -39.07
C SER A 16 -8.77 -16.49 -38.18
N SER A 17 -7.82 -15.66 -38.62
CA SER A 17 -7.51 -14.33 -38.12
C SER A 17 -8.69 -13.36 -38.26
N MET A 18 -9.25 -12.90 -37.14
CA MET A 18 -9.79 -11.54 -37.04
C MET A 18 -8.77 -10.71 -36.27
N ALA A 19 -8.04 -9.86 -37.00
CA ALA A 19 -7.20 -8.83 -36.41
C ALA A 19 -8.10 -7.79 -35.76
N ILE A 20 -8.10 -7.72 -34.43
CA ILE A 20 -8.54 -6.52 -33.70
C ILE A 20 -7.26 -5.75 -33.41
N SER A 21 -6.99 -4.75 -34.24
CA SER A 21 -5.96 -3.74 -33.99
C SER A 21 -6.36 -2.94 -32.76
N ALA A 22 -5.62 -3.07 -31.66
CA ALA A 22 -5.66 -2.10 -30.57
C ALA A 22 -5.03 -0.80 -31.07
N THR A 23 -5.84 0.13 -31.57
CA THR A 23 -5.38 1.50 -31.83
C THR A 23 -5.32 2.24 -30.49
N PHE A 24 -4.14 2.26 -29.87
CA PHE A 24 -3.78 3.30 -28.92
C PHE A 24 -3.66 4.61 -29.69
N SER A 25 -4.60 5.53 -29.49
CA SER A 25 -4.45 6.90 -29.98
C SER A 25 -3.87 7.75 -28.85
N ALA A 26 -2.56 7.95 -28.90
CA ALA A 26 -1.92 9.07 -28.22
C ALA A 26 -2.41 10.36 -28.89
N ASN A 27 -2.99 11.29 -28.13
CA ASN A 27 -3.24 12.64 -28.62
C ASN A 27 -2.45 13.64 -27.77
N ALA A 28 -1.54 14.32 -28.46
CA ALA A 28 -0.72 15.39 -27.96
C ALA A 28 -1.55 16.62 -27.55
N SER A 29 -1.03 17.31 -26.55
CA SER A 29 -1.54 18.56 -25.99
C SER A 29 -1.48 19.72 -26.99
N THR A 30 -2.55 20.50 -27.06
CA THR A 30 -2.49 21.94 -27.35
C THR A 30 -3.49 22.69 -26.48
N LYS A 31 -2.98 23.64 -25.68
CA LYS A 31 -3.70 24.57 -24.80
C LYS A 31 -4.76 25.39 -25.55
N TYR A 32 -5.92 25.63 -24.93
CA TYR A 32 -6.55 26.97 -24.76
C TYR A 32 -7.80 26.82 -23.88
N GLY A 33 -7.91 27.66 -22.84
CA GLY A 33 -8.93 27.57 -21.80
C GLY A 33 -10.37 27.66 -22.31
N LYS A 34 -11.22 26.77 -21.79
CA LYS A 34 -12.68 26.88 -21.84
C LYS A 34 -13.25 26.40 -20.51
N ASN A 35 -14.20 27.16 -19.99
CA ASN A 35 -15.00 26.85 -18.81
C ASN A 35 -15.58 25.43 -18.91
N TYR A 36 -15.21 24.55 -17.98
CA TYR A 36 -15.81 23.22 -17.88
C TYR A 36 -17.20 23.37 -17.26
N VAL A 37 -18.22 23.36 -18.11
CA VAL A 37 -19.55 22.88 -17.71
C VAL A 37 -19.47 21.37 -17.81
N SER A 38 -19.41 20.67 -16.67
CA SER A 38 -19.48 19.21 -16.64
C SER A 38 -20.87 18.77 -17.07
N SER A 39 -21.05 18.47 -18.36
CA SER A 39 -22.21 17.72 -18.81
C SER A 39 -22.07 16.29 -18.30
N VAL A 40 -22.62 16.01 -17.12
CA VAL A 40 -22.78 14.63 -16.64
C VAL A 40 -23.73 13.95 -17.62
N THR A 41 -23.19 13.12 -18.50
CA THR A 41 -23.99 12.31 -19.41
C THR A 41 -24.64 11.23 -18.55
N LYS A 42 -25.96 11.28 -18.40
CA LYS A 42 -26.71 10.27 -17.65
C LYS A 42 -26.42 8.89 -18.24
N ALA A 43 -26.17 7.90 -17.37
CA ALA A 43 -25.93 6.52 -17.77
C ALA A 43 -27.01 6.02 -18.75
N VAL A 44 -26.60 5.24 -19.76
CA VAL A 44 -27.55 4.51 -20.61
C VAL A 44 -28.07 3.33 -19.78
N GLU A 45 -29.34 3.41 -19.38
CA GLU A 45 -30.02 2.30 -18.72
C GLU A 45 -30.19 1.13 -19.71
N THR A 46 -29.95 -0.08 -19.23
CA THR A 46 -30.03 -1.33 -19.99
C THR A 46 -31.25 -2.15 -19.54
N SER A 47 -31.72 -3.06 -20.39
CA SER A 47 -32.86 -3.93 -20.05
C SER A 47 -32.50 -5.15 -19.19
N ALA A 48 -31.20 -5.43 -19.04
CA ALA A 48 -30.64 -6.51 -18.23
C ALA A 48 -29.21 -6.15 -17.83
N VAL A 49 -28.65 -6.77 -16.80
CA VAL A 49 -27.29 -6.46 -16.33
C VAL A 49 -26.29 -6.64 -17.47
N SER A 50 -25.60 -5.55 -17.82
CA SER A 50 -24.48 -5.53 -18.76
C SER A 50 -23.19 -5.31 -17.99
N ILE A 51 -22.39 -6.38 -17.84
CA ILE A 51 -21.05 -6.30 -17.22
C ILE A 51 -20.15 -5.44 -18.11
N LEU A 52 -19.51 -4.44 -17.50
CA LEU A 52 -18.57 -3.53 -18.13
C LEU A 52 -17.14 -4.01 -17.92
N GLU A 53 -16.82 -4.41 -16.69
CA GLU A 53 -15.49 -4.86 -16.27
C GLU A 53 -15.64 -5.86 -15.12
N SER A 54 -14.69 -6.78 -15.00
CA SER A 54 -14.60 -7.68 -13.86
C SER A 54 -13.20 -8.25 -13.74
N GLU A 55 -12.62 -8.22 -12.55
CA GLU A 55 -11.24 -8.67 -12.31
C GLU A 55 -11.10 -9.36 -10.94
N GLY A 56 -10.19 -10.33 -10.87
CA GLY A 56 -9.70 -10.88 -9.61
C GLY A 56 -8.36 -10.24 -9.26
N SER A 57 -8.19 -9.84 -8.01
CA SER A 57 -7.02 -9.12 -7.52
C SER A 57 -6.40 -9.86 -6.32
N LEU A 58 -5.63 -9.14 -5.50
CA LEU A 58 -5.09 -9.65 -4.24
C LEU A 58 -6.24 -9.77 -3.22
N GLU A 59 -6.60 -11.01 -2.90
CA GLU A 59 -7.61 -11.40 -1.88
C GLU A 59 -8.98 -10.77 -2.06
N SER A 60 -9.28 -10.35 -3.29
CA SER A 60 -10.49 -9.64 -3.65
C SER A 60 -10.85 -9.88 -5.12
N ALA A 61 -12.11 -9.63 -5.45
CA ALA A 61 -12.61 -9.65 -6.82
C ALA A 61 -13.64 -8.54 -7.00
N ASN A 62 -13.65 -7.89 -8.15
CA ASN A 62 -14.58 -6.80 -8.44
C ASN A 62 -15.36 -7.03 -9.73
N VAL A 63 -16.50 -6.35 -9.85
CA VAL A 63 -17.30 -6.27 -11.07
C VAL A 63 -17.96 -4.90 -11.19
N GLU A 64 -17.92 -4.32 -12.38
CA GLU A 64 -18.62 -3.10 -12.76
C GLU A 64 -19.69 -3.40 -13.82
N TRP A 65 -20.86 -2.77 -13.73
CA TRP A 65 -21.97 -2.97 -14.67
C TRP A 65 -22.78 -1.70 -14.94
N SER A 66 -23.50 -1.69 -16.07
CA SER A 66 -24.44 -0.61 -16.40
C SER A 66 -25.71 -0.66 -15.55
N PRO A 67 -26.32 0.49 -15.19
CA PRO A 67 -27.63 0.50 -14.55
C PRO A 67 -28.70 -0.22 -15.38
N VAL A 68 -29.57 -0.97 -14.70
CA VAL A 68 -30.73 -1.65 -15.27
C VAL A 68 -31.98 -0.81 -15.06
N GLN A 69 -32.79 -0.68 -16.11
CA GLN A 69 -34.00 0.12 -16.09
C GLN A 69 -34.98 -0.36 -15.00
N GLY A 70 -35.36 0.54 -14.10
CA GLY A 70 -36.31 0.23 -13.02
C GLY A 70 -35.73 -0.57 -11.85
N ALA A 71 -34.45 -0.92 -11.88
CA ALA A 71 -33.77 -1.51 -10.73
C ALA A 71 -33.59 -0.45 -9.62
N ALA A 72 -34.09 -0.76 -8.43
CA ALA A 72 -33.88 0.06 -7.25
C ALA A 72 -32.51 -0.25 -6.62
N SER A 73 -32.18 -1.53 -6.49
CA SER A 73 -30.92 -2.01 -5.93
C SER A 73 -30.41 -3.24 -6.69
N TYR A 74 -29.29 -3.80 -6.24
CA TYR A 74 -28.74 -5.05 -6.76
C TYR A 74 -28.38 -5.97 -5.59
N ASN A 75 -28.56 -7.26 -5.79
CA ASN A 75 -27.96 -8.30 -4.97
C ASN A 75 -26.75 -8.85 -5.71
N VAL A 76 -25.59 -8.91 -5.05
CA VAL A 76 -24.38 -9.51 -5.62
C VAL A 76 -23.99 -10.72 -4.80
N TYR A 77 -23.64 -11.80 -5.51
CA TYR A 77 -23.25 -13.08 -4.93
C TYR A 77 -21.91 -13.53 -5.49
N TYR A 78 -21.16 -14.32 -4.74
CA TYR A 78 -19.95 -14.97 -5.22
C TYR A 78 -19.92 -16.44 -4.83
N LYS A 79 -19.16 -17.23 -5.60
CA LYS A 79 -18.78 -18.61 -5.25
C LYS A 79 -17.46 -18.96 -5.92
N ALA A 80 -16.80 -20.01 -5.45
CA ALA A 80 -15.71 -20.63 -6.22
C ALA A 80 -16.25 -21.05 -7.59
N ALA A 81 -15.45 -20.85 -8.65
CA ALA A 81 -15.90 -21.00 -10.03
C ALA A 81 -16.45 -22.41 -10.33
N ASP A 82 -15.87 -23.43 -9.71
CA ASP A 82 -16.22 -24.85 -9.83
C ASP A 82 -17.28 -25.34 -8.82
N ALA A 83 -17.69 -24.49 -7.87
CA ALA A 83 -18.71 -24.84 -6.88
C ALA A 83 -20.13 -24.87 -7.49
N LEU A 84 -21.04 -25.59 -6.82
CA LEU A 84 -22.46 -25.61 -7.18
C LEU A 84 -23.12 -24.24 -6.96
N ASP A 85 -24.18 -23.93 -7.70
CA ASP A 85 -24.92 -22.67 -7.52
C ASP A 85 -25.58 -22.55 -6.14
N SER A 86 -25.82 -23.65 -5.44
CA SER A 86 -26.27 -23.63 -4.03
C SER A 86 -25.22 -23.05 -3.07
N SER A 87 -23.98 -22.84 -3.52
CA SER A 87 -22.87 -22.29 -2.74
C SER A 87 -22.66 -20.79 -2.94
N TYR A 88 -23.55 -20.11 -3.67
CA TYR A 88 -23.52 -18.65 -3.77
C TYR A 88 -23.70 -18.01 -2.39
N THR A 89 -22.76 -17.14 -2.03
CA THR A 89 -22.82 -16.29 -0.83
C THR A 89 -23.11 -14.87 -1.26
N LYS A 90 -24.15 -14.25 -0.69
CA LYS A 90 -24.43 -12.83 -0.91
C LYS A 90 -23.36 -11.98 -0.21
N ILE A 91 -22.89 -10.92 -0.85
CA ILE A 91 -22.05 -9.91 -0.18
C ILE A 91 -22.90 -8.92 0.62
N ASP A 92 -22.25 -8.19 1.52
CA ASP A 92 -22.86 -7.06 2.22
C ASP A 92 -23.22 -5.94 1.24
N ASP A 93 -24.36 -5.29 1.47
CA ASP A 93 -24.88 -4.27 0.54
C ASP A 93 -23.96 -3.04 0.48
N GLU A 94 -23.22 -2.73 1.55
CA GLU A 94 -22.21 -1.68 1.62
C GLU A 94 -21.10 -1.83 0.57
N LEU A 95 -20.83 -3.06 0.11
CA LEU A 95 -19.82 -3.34 -0.90
C LEU A 95 -20.30 -3.09 -2.33
N ILE A 96 -21.60 -2.81 -2.52
CA ILE A 96 -22.22 -2.44 -3.79
C ILE A 96 -22.30 -0.91 -3.85
N ARG A 97 -21.72 -0.29 -4.88
CA ARG A 97 -21.55 1.16 -4.97
C ARG A 97 -22.05 1.69 -6.30
N GLN A 98 -22.68 2.85 -6.25
CA GLN A 98 -23.17 3.56 -7.42
C GLN A 98 -22.21 4.70 -7.79
N TYR A 99 -21.90 4.77 -9.07
CA TYR A 99 -21.15 5.84 -9.72
C TYR A 99 -22.05 6.53 -10.77
N PRO A 100 -21.64 7.68 -11.34
CA PRO A 100 -22.50 8.44 -12.25
C PRO A 100 -22.98 7.66 -13.48
N SER A 101 -22.18 6.69 -13.94
CA SER A 101 -22.43 5.90 -15.15
C SER A 101 -22.54 4.39 -14.94
N SER A 102 -22.26 3.88 -13.74
CA SER A 102 -22.13 2.45 -13.47
C SER A 102 -22.41 2.12 -12.02
N PHE A 103 -22.54 0.82 -11.75
CA PHE A 103 -22.42 0.26 -10.41
C PHE A 103 -21.16 -0.60 -10.34
N ARG A 104 -20.64 -0.79 -9.13
CA ARG A 104 -19.50 -1.63 -8.82
C ARG A 104 -19.74 -2.45 -7.56
N ALA A 105 -19.22 -3.66 -7.51
CA ALA A 105 -19.15 -4.46 -6.29
C ALA A 105 -17.77 -5.04 -6.09
N ASP A 106 -17.31 -5.08 -4.84
CA ASP A 106 -16.00 -5.64 -4.47
C ASP A 106 -16.20 -6.72 -3.39
N VAL A 107 -15.88 -7.96 -3.73
CA VAL A 107 -15.85 -9.08 -2.80
C VAL A 107 -14.47 -9.09 -2.15
N LEU A 108 -14.42 -8.90 -0.83
CA LEU A 108 -13.17 -8.80 -0.05
C LEU A 108 -12.99 -10.00 0.86
N GLY A 109 -11.74 -10.37 1.11
CA GLY A 109 -11.40 -11.47 2.03
C GLY A 109 -11.52 -12.85 1.38
N LEU A 110 -11.09 -12.96 0.13
CA LEU A 110 -11.08 -14.21 -0.62
C LEU A 110 -9.72 -14.88 -0.51
N ALA A 111 -9.73 -16.21 -0.33
CA ALA A 111 -8.52 -16.99 -0.53
C ALA A 111 -8.09 -16.96 -2.00
N ALA A 112 -6.82 -17.25 -2.28
CA ALA A 112 -6.34 -17.43 -3.65
C ALA A 112 -7.12 -18.57 -4.33
N GLY A 113 -7.64 -18.33 -5.54
CA GLY A 113 -8.53 -19.26 -6.23
C GLY A 113 -9.23 -18.63 -7.41
N ASN A 114 -10.17 -19.36 -8.02
CA ASN A 114 -10.99 -18.83 -9.12
C ASN A 114 -12.44 -18.68 -8.64
N TYR A 115 -13.05 -17.54 -8.93
CA TYR A 115 -14.39 -17.18 -8.46
C TYR A 115 -15.28 -16.69 -9.59
N VAL A 116 -16.59 -16.78 -9.42
CA VAL A 116 -17.56 -16.11 -10.27
C VAL A 116 -18.46 -15.23 -9.42
N LEU A 117 -18.77 -14.03 -9.92
CA LEU A 117 -19.69 -13.09 -9.29
C LEU A 117 -20.99 -13.06 -10.09
N LYS A 118 -22.13 -13.05 -9.39
CA LYS A 118 -23.46 -12.96 -9.97
C LYS A 118 -24.17 -11.70 -9.48
N ILE A 119 -24.73 -10.95 -10.40
CA ILE A 119 -25.38 -9.65 -10.16
C ILE A 119 -26.86 -9.81 -10.52
N VAL A 120 -27.74 -9.56 -9.56
CA VAL A 120 -29.19 -9.70 -9.70
C VAL A 120 -29.84 -8.34 -9.44
N PRO A 121 -30.46 -7.69 -10.43
CA PRO A 121 -31.18 -6.43 -10.20
C PRO A 121 -32.44 -6.67 -9.37
N VAL A 122 -32.80 -5.70 -8.53
CA VAL A 122 -34.01 -5.74 -7.70
C VAL A 122 -34.99 -4.70 -8.24
N VAL A 123 -36.07 -5.16 -8.87
CA VAL A 123 -37.10 -4.33 -9.50
C VAL A 123 -38.39 -4.46 -8.70
N ASN A 124 -38.95 -3.33 -8.24
CA ASN A 124 -40.13 -3.30 -7.37
C ASN A 124 -40.00 -4.19 -6.11
N GLY A 125 -38.79 -4.31 -5.56
CA GLY A 125 -38.51 -5.12 -4.37
C GLY A 125 -38.40 -6.63 -4.62
N VAL A 126 -38.34 -7.06 -5.89
CA VAL A 126 -38.21 -8.48 -6.27
C VAL A 126 -36.98 -8.67 -7.14
N ASP A 127 -36.26 -9.77 -6.91
CA ASP A 127 -35.14 -10.19 -7.75
C ASP A 127 -35.60 -10.45 -9.19
N ALA A 128 -35.12 -9.64 -10.12
CA ALA A 128 -35.36 -9.80 -11.55
C ALA A 128 -34.34 -10.81 -12.12
N ILE A 129 -34.50 -12.08 -11.76
CA ILE A 129 -33.55 -13.17 -12.12
C ILE A 129 -33.36 -13.37 -13.63
N ASN A 130 -34.31 -12.93 -14.47
CA ASN A 130 -34.16 -13.02 -15.93
C ASN A 130 -33.28 -11.90 -16.52
N GLU A 131 -32.90 -10.93 -15.67
CA GLU A 131 -32.08 -9.77 -16.00
C GLU A 131 -30.70 -9.87 -15.33
N GLU A 132 -30.39 -10.99 -14.68
CA GLU A 132 -29.11 -11.22 -13.99
C GLU A 132 -27.95 -11.44 -14.96
N ALA A 133 -26.72 -11.23 -14.49
CA ALA A 133 -25.51 -11.62 -15.20
C ALA A 133 -24.51 -12.27 -14.25
N THR A 134 -23.67 -13.15 -14.79
CA THR A 134 -22.55 -13.77 -14.07
C THR A 134 -21.25 -13.48 -14.80
N THR A 135 -20.19 -13.16 -14.07
CA THR A 135 -18.86 -12.91 -14.62
C THR A 135 -18.27 -14.19 -15.23
N GLN A 136 -17.23 -14.03 -16.04
CA GLN A 136 -16.30 -15.15 -16.27
C GLN A 136 -15.56 -15.50 -14.97
N ALA A 137 -14.84 -16.62 -14.96
CA ALA A 137 -14.01 -16.98 -13.82
C ALA A 137 -12.90 -15.94 -13.60
N LEU A 138 -12.84 -15.37 -12.41
CA LEU A 138 -11.90 -14.35 -11.96
C LEU A 138 -10.83 -15.01 -11.10
N THR A 139 -9.56 -14.79 -11.42
CA THR A 139 -8.43 -15.35 -10.66
C THR A 139 -8.02 -14.42 -9.54
N VAL A 140 -8.24 -14.85 -8.30
CA VAL A 140 -7.81 -14.18 -7.08
C VAL A 140 -6.45 -14.71 -6.65
N LYS A 141 -5.55 -13.81 -6.27
CA LYS A 141 -4.20 -14.13 -5.77
C LYS A 141 -4.11 -13.81 -4.28
N ALA A 142 -3.16 -14.41 -3.57
CA ALA A 142 -2.88 -14.06 -2.17
C ALA A 142 -2.04 -12.78 -2.09
N ASN A 143 -2.22 -12.00 -1.03
CA ASN A 143 -1.25 -10.96 -0.70
C ASN A 143 0.11 -11.60 -0.35
N LYS A 144 1.21 -10.92 -0.72
CA LYS A 144 2.57 -11.39 -0.44
C LYS A 144 2.93 -11.09 1.02
N ARG A 145 2.56 -12.00 1.93
CA ARG A 145 2.86 -11.96 3.37
C ARG A 145 4.33 -12.29 3.67
N GLU A 146 5.22 -11.42 3.21
CA GLU A 146 6.66 -11.48 3.47
C GLU A 146 7.09 -10.27 4.30
N GLY A 147 8.24 -10.34 4.98
CA GLY A 147 8.70 -9.27 5.86
C GLY A 147 8.77 -9.64 7.33
N PHE A 148 9.39 -8.77 8.13
CA PHE A 148 9.51 -8.99 9.57
C PHE A 148 8.16 -9.03 10.30
N ALA A 149 7.11 -8.43 9.74
CA ALA A 149 5.73 -8.53 10.23
C ALA A 149 5.26 -10.00 10.34
N PHE A 150 5.78 -10.88 9.49
CA PHE A 150 5.47 -12.31 9.42
C PHE A 150 6.62 -13.22 9.86
N SER A 151 7.66 -12.64 10.50
CA SER A 151 8.80 -13.44 10.95
C SER A 151 8.38 -14.44 12.03
N PRO A 152 8.86 -15.70 11.99
CA PRO A 152 8.69 -16.64 13.09
C PRO A 152 9.29 -16.15 14.41
N ALA A 153 10.24 -15.20 14.37
CA ALA A 153 10.81 -14.57 15.57
C ALA A 153 9.87 -13.51 16.17
N SER A 154 8.89 -13.04 15.41
CA SER A 154 8.00 -11.96 15.83
C SER A 154 7.03 -12.38 16.96
N PRO A 155 6.69 -11.53 17.95
CA PRO A 155 5.83 -11.91 19.06
C PRO A 155 4.43 -12.39 18.65
N MET A 156 3.77 -11.68 17.71
CA MET A 156 2.41 -12.03 17.27
C MET A 156 2.39 -13.06 16.14
N LYS A 157 3.55 -13.38 15.55
CA LYS A 157 3.76 -14.32 14.42
C LYS A 157 3.09 -13.94 13.09
N THR A 158 2.09 -13.07 13.12
CA THR A 158 1.37 -12.56 11.95
C THR A 158 1.03 -11.09 12.13
N SER A 159 0.77 -10.43 11.00
CA SER A 159 0.23 -9.08 10.88
C SER A 159 -1.04 -9.04 10.02
N SER A 160 -1.75 -10.17 9.90
CA SER A 160 -3.00 -10.27 9.14
C SER A 160 -4.20 -9.57 9.82
N GLY A 161 -4.01 -8.92 10.96
CA GLY A 161 -5.04 -8.10 11.60
C GLY A 161 -6.32 -8.89 11.91
N GLY A 162 -7.42 -8.50 11.25
CA GLY A 162 -8.74 -9.14 11.33
C GLY A 162 -8.92 -10.38 10.44
N TYR A 163 -7.95 -10.68 9.59
CA TYR A 163 -7.97 -11.76 8.60
C TYR A 163 -7.14 -12.99 9.04
N ASN A 164 -7.41 -14.12 8.40
CA ASN A 164 -6.54 -15.30 8.43
C ASN A 164 -5.35 -15.10 7.47
N ASP A 165 -4.29 -15.90 7.64
CA ASP A 165 -3.08 -15.81 6.80
C ASP A 165 -3.29 -16.25 5.34
N ASP A 166 -4.44 -16.85 5.01
CA ASP A 166 -4.86 -17.15 3.64
C ASP A 166 -5.67 -16.02 2.98
N GLY A 167 -5.90 -14.91 3.70
CA GLY A 167 -6.67 -13.76 3.23
C GLY A 167 -8.16 -13.82 3.56
N THR A 168 -8.66 -14.94 4.09
CA THR A 168 -10.08 -15.05 4.44
C THR A 168 -10.41 -14.32 5.74
N VAL A 169 -11.64 -13.82 5.85
CA VAL A 169 -12.14 -13.20 7.09
C VAL A 169 -12.10 -14.22 8.23
N ALA A 170 -11.51 -13.84 9.38
CA ALA A 170 -11.53 -14.71 10.55
C ALA A 170 -12.97 -14.94 11.03
N SER A 171 -13.33 -16.17 11.40
CA SER A 171 -14.71 -16.53 11.72
C SER A 171 -15.33 -15.77 12.90
N ASN A 172 -14.50 -15.16 13.74
CA ASN A 172 -14.88 -14.36 14.89
C ASN A 172 -14.55 -12.86 14.70
N ALA A 173 -14.26 -12.43 13.48
CA ALA A 173 -14.03 -11.02 13.17
C ALA A 173 -15.34 -10.23 13.18
N GLU A 174 -15.29 -9.04 13.78
CA GLU A 174 -16.31 -8.01 13.64
C GLU A 174 -15.95 -7.14 12.43
N ILE A 175 -16.93 -6.85 11.54
CA ILE A 175 -16.73 -5.99 10.37
C ILE A 175 -17.53 -4.70 10.56
N LEU A 176 -16.84 -3.56 10.45
CA LEU A 176 -17.40 -2.23 10.60
C LEU A 176 -17.24 -1.44 9.29
N TYR A 177 -18.36 -1.04 8.68
CA TYR A 177 -18.36 -0.19 7.49
C TYR A 177 -18.44 1.30 7.86
N ILE A 178 -17.49 2.10 7.37
CA ILE A 178 -17.45 3.55 7.59
C ILE A 178 -17.51 4.34 6.28
N THR A 179 -18.23 5.46 6.34
CA THR A 179 -18.43 6.46 5.29
C THR A 179 -18.39 7.85 5.93
N ALA A 180 -18.28 8.90 5.12
CA ALA A 180 -18.39 10.28 5.61
C ALA A 180 -19.67 10.53 6.45
N SER A 181 -20.76 9.82 6.14
CA SER A 181 -22.05 10.04 6.79
C SER A 181 -22.27 9.30 8.10
N ASN A 182 -21.54 8.20 8.34
CA ASN A 182 -21.75 7.34 9.51
C ASN A 182 -20.51 7.22 10.41
N VAL A 183 -19.36 7.79 10.03
CA VAL A 183 -18.12 7.66 10.81
C VAL A 183 -18.27 8.11 12.28
N ASN A 184 -19.18 9.03 12.57
CA ASN A 184 -19.49 9.49 13.94
C ASN A 184 -20.63 8.72 14.63
N THR A 185 -21.34 7.84 13.92
CA THR A 185 -22.58 7.20 14.39
C THR A 185 -22.56 5.67 14.35
N VAL A 186 -21.61 5.06 13.66
CA VAL A 186 -21.37 3.60 13.71
C VAL A 186 -21.20 3.13 15.15
N THR A 187 -21.65 1.92 15.46
CA THR A 187 -21.59 1.38 16.83
C THR A 187 -20.91 0.02 16.88
N GLU A 188 -20.10 -0.21 17.91
CA GLU A 188 -19.50 -1.52 18.18
C GLU A 188 -19.48 -1.81 19.69
N ASN A 189 -19.57 -3.08 20.07
CA ASN A 189 -19.52 -3.51 21.47
C ASN A 189 -18.10 -3.87 21.89
N VAL A 190 -17.41 -2.92 22.52
CA VAL A 190 -16.01 -3.08 22.89
C VAL A 190 -15.85 -3.65 24.29
N VAL A 191 -14.93 -4.59 24.47
CA VAL A 191 -14.50 -5.06 25.80
C VAL A 191 -13.62 -3.98 26.46
N THR A 192 -14.14 -3.31 27.49
CA THR A 192 -13.49 -2.13 28.09
C THR A 192 -12.75 -2.38 29.41
N ASN A 193 -12.80 -3.60 29.94
CA ASN A 193 -12.07 -3.96 31.16
C ASN A 193 -11.65 -5.44 31.21
N ALA A 194 -10.75 -5.76 32.15
CA ALA A 194 -10.23 -7.11 32.36
C ALA A 194 -11.29 -8.16 32.77
N LYS A 195 -12.50 -7.74 33.19
CA LYS A 195 -13.60 -8.64 33.53
C LYS A 195 -14.45 -9.02 32.30
N GLY A 196 -14.14 -8.49 31.13
CA GLY A 196 -14.88 -8.77 29.90
C GLY A 196 -16.15 -7.92 29.72
N THR A 197 -16.31 -6.81 30.44
CA THR A 197 -17.47 -5.93 30.26
C THR A 197 -17.49 -5.36 28.84
N LYS A 198 -18.59 -5.59 28.12
CA LYS A 198 -18.85 -4.97 26.83
C LYS A 198 -19.55 -3.62 27.01
N THR A 199 -19.05 -2.61 26.31
CA THR A 199 -19.63 -1.26 26.26
C THR A 199 -19.90 -0.91 24.80
N THR A 200 -21.14 -0.52 24.50
CA THR A 200 -21.46 0.02 23.17
C THR A 200 -20.80 1.38 23.02
N CYS A 201 -19.87 1.48 22.08
CA CYS A 201 -19.21 2.72 21.69
C CYS A 201 -19.85 3.24 20.40
N THR A 202 -19.99 4.56 20.26
CA THR A 202 -20.58 5.21 19.07
C THR A 202 -19.59 6.16 18.43
N GLY A 203 -19.40 6.02 17.12
CA GLY A 203 -18.40 6.73 16.32
C GLY A 203 -17.05 6.01 16.33
N LEU A 204 -16.38 6.00 15.18
CA LEU A 204 -15.12 5.28 14.95
C LEU A 204 -14.04 5.67 15.97
N VAL A 205 -13.85 6.98 16.20
CA VAL A 205 -12.86 7.48 17.17
C VAL A 205 -13.11 6.92 18.56
N ASN A 206 -14.38 6.87 19.01
CA ASN A 206 -14.72 6.36 20.33
C ASN A 206 -14.62 4.84 20.43
N ILE A 207 -14.93 4.10 19.35
CA ILE A 207 -14.74 2.65 19.27
C ILE A 207 -13.25 2.32 19.46
N LEU A 208 -12.37 2.99 18.71
CA LEU A 208 -10.92 2.82 18.83
C LEU A 208 -10.40 3.24 20.22
N ALA A 209 -10.91 4.35 20.76
CA ALA A 209 -10.57 4.79 22.13
C ALA A 209 -11.03 3.78 23.20
N GLY A 210 -12.15 3.07 22.99
CA GLY A 210 -12.61 1.98 23.86
C GLY A 210 -11.64 0.80 23.87
N ARG A 211 -11.00 0.51 22.73
CA ARG A 211 -10.03 -0.59 22.58
C ARG A 211 -8.64 -0.25 23.11
N GLN A 212 -8.33 1.02 23.37
CA GLN A 212 -6.97 1.50 23.62
C GLN A 212 -6.24 0.96 24.86
N LYS A 213 -6.95 0.20 25.72
CA LYS A 213 -6.37 -0.44 26.90
C LYS A 213 -6.00 -1.91 26.65
N GLY A 214 -6.19 -2.42 25.44
CA GLY A 214 -5.84 -3.79 25.06
C GLY A 214 -6.68 -4.88 25.73
N TYR A 215 -7.83 -4.52 26.30
CA TYR A 215 -8.77 -5.49 26.88
C TYR A 215 -9.55 -6.23 25.79
N ASP A 216 -9.92 -5.50 24.74
CA ASP A 216 -10.52 -6.10 23.57
C ASP A 216 -9.46 -6.58 22.59
N LYS A 217 -9.52 -7.88 22.29
CA LYS A 217 -8.62 -8.56 21.37
C LYS A 217 -9.40 -9.30 20.29
N SER A 218 -10.72 -9.08 20.18
CA SER A 218 -11.50 -9.60 19.05
C SER A 218 -10.89 -9.11 17.74
N PRO A 219 -10.81 -9.93 16.68
CA PRO A 219 -10.44 -9.43 15.37
C PRO A 219 -11.47 -8.38 14.91
N LEU A 220 -11.00 -7.23 14.45
CA LEU A 220 -11.85 -6.14 13.96
C LEU A 220 -11.37 -5.71 12.57
N ILE A 221 -12.27 -5.69 11.60
CA ILE A 221 -12.02 -5.20 10.24
C ILE A 221 -12.84 -3.92 10.05
N ILE A 222 -12.15 -2.83 9.74
CA ILE A 222 -12.77 -1.54 9.44
C ILE A 222 -12.67 -1.32 7.93
N ARG A 223 -13.82 -1.27 7.25
CA ARG A 223 -13.93 -1.07 5.81
C ARG A 223 -14.36 0.36 5.51
N MET A 224 -13.46 1.14 4.93
CA MET A 224 -13.69 2.52 4.55
C MET A 224 -14.20 2.63 3.12
N ILE A 225 -15.34 3.29 2.93
CA ILE A 225 -15.98 3.46 1.62
C ILE A 225 -15.97 4.94 1.23
N GLY A 226 -15.43 5.21 0.04
CA GLY A 226 -15.38 6.54 -0.56
C GLY A 226 -14.42 7.50 0.13
N GLU A 227 -14.63 8.79 -0.14
CA GLU A 227 -13.87 9.88 0.47
C GLU A 227 -14.45 10.22 1.86
N ILE A 228 -13.59 10.18 2.89
CA ILE A 228 -13.90 10.72 4.22
C ILE A 228 -12.95 11.89 4.48
N LYS A 229 -13.50 13.07 4.74
CA LYS A 229 -12.73 14.28 5.03
C LYS A 229 -12.50 14.42 6.53
N ALA A 230 -11.43 15.11 6.92
CA ALA A 230 -11.20 15.44 8.32
C ALA A 230 -12.37 16.20 8.95
N SER A 231 -13.06 17.04 8.17
CA SER A 231 -14.26 17.76 8.57
C SER A 231 -15.46 16.86 8.88
N ASP A 232 -15.46 15.62 8.37
CA ASP A 232 -16.53 14.64 8.60
C ASP A 232 -16.33 13.89 9.91
N ILE A 233 -15.16 13.97 10.54
CA ILE A 233 -14.78 13.17 11.73
C ILE A 233 -14.74 14.06 12.97
N THR A 234 -15.49 13.67 13.99
CA THR A 234 -15.41 14.29 15.32
C THR A 234 -14.39 13.54 16.18
N GLY A 235 -13.56 14.27 16.93
CA GLY A 235 -12.60 13.69 17.87
C GLY A 235 -11.22 13.33 17.31
N LEU A 236 -10.88 13.79 16.10
CA LEU A 236 -9.48 13.80 15.65
C LEU A 236 -8.61 14.59 16.64
N ASN A 237 -7.35 14.19 16.78
CA ASN A 237 -6.41 14.95 17.61
C ASN A 237 -5.93 16.24 16.89
N GLU A 238 -5.08 17.02 17.56
CA GLU A 238 -4.56 18.30 17.06
C GLU A 238 -3.74 18.19 15.76
N HIS A 239 -3.27 16.99 15.43
CA HIS A 239 -2.53 16.68 14.21
C HIS A 239 -3.40 15.99 13.14
N THR A 240 -4.73 15.97 13.32
CA THR A 240 -5.70 15.35 12.41
C THR A 240 -5.51 13.84 12.22
N TYR A 241 -5.20 13.10 13.29
CA TYR A 241 -5.08 11.64 13.23
C TYR A 241 -6.31 10.89 13.72
N ILE A 242 -6.62 9.79 13.05
CA ILE A 242 -7.27 8.63 13.68
C ILE A 242 -6.22 7.85 14.45
N GLN A 243 -6.54 7.47 15.69
CA GLN A 243 -5.62 6.75 16.58
C GLN A 243 -5.95 5.26 16.65
N LEU A 244 -5.04 4.42 16.15
CA LEU A 244 -5.03 2.96 16.34
C LEU A 244 -4.11 2.65 17.52
N LYS A 245 -4.59 2.96 18.72
CA LYS A 245 -3.83 2.90 19.96
C LYS A 245 -4.17 1.65 20.76
N GLY A 246 -3.18 0.96 21.33
CA GLY A 246 -3.37 -0.14 22.30
C GLY A 246 -4.24 -1.29 21.79
N CYS A 247 -4.38 -1.41 20.47
CA CYS A 247 -5.36 -2.28 19.82
C CYS A 247 -4.70 -3.58 19.34
N TYR A 248 -5.51 -4.64 19.29
CA TYR A 248 -5.09 -5.98 18.88
C TYR A 248 -5.94 -6.45 17.71
N ASN A 249 -5.32 -7.14 16.74
CA ASN A 249 -5.99 -7.84 15.64
C ASN A 249 -6.91 -6.92 14.82
N VAL A 250 -6.39 -5.75 14.42
CA VAL A 250 -7.18 -4.75 13.68
C VAL A 250 -6.71 -4.69 12.24
N THR A 251 -7.64 -4.78 11.28
CA THR A 251 -7.41 -4.36 9.90
C THR A 251 -8.17 -3.07 9.64
N PHE A 252 -7.50 -2.07 9.09
CA PHE A 252 -8.14 -0.92 8.46
C PHE A 252 -7.91 -1.02 6.95
N GLU A 253 -8.98 -1.16 6.19
CA GLU A 253 -8.90 -1.31 4.74
C GLU A 253 -9.85 -0.35 4.01
N GLY A 254 -9.40 0.22 2.90
CA GLY A 254 -10.29 0.87 1.95
C GLY A 254 -11.00 -0.13 1.04
N VAL A 255 -12.21 0.21 0.60
CA VAL A 255 -12.98 -0.58 -0.37
C VAL A 255 -12.86 0.05 -1.76
N GLY A 256 -12.50 -0.75 -2.77
CA GLY A 256 -12.30 -0.30 -4.16
C GLY A 256 -11.21 0.74 -4.35
N LYS A 257 -11.28 1.43 -5.50
CA LYS A 257 -10.26 2.35 -6.01
C LYS A 257 -10.33 3.78 -5.48
N ASP A 258 -11.38 4.13 -4.74
CA ASP A 258 -11.73 5.51 -4.36
C ASP A 258 -11.87 5.75 -2.85
N ALA A 259 -11.47 4.77 -2.03
CA ALA A 259 -11.37 4.93 -0.59
C ALA A 259 -10.23 5.90 -0.24
N THR A 260 -10.58 7.09 0.26
CA THR A 260 -9.63 8.18 0.49
C THR A 260 -9.80 8.85 1.85
N ALA A 261 -8.71 8.90 2.60
CA ALA A 261 -8.54 9.72 3.80
C ALA A 261 -8.04 11.11 3.39
N TYR A 262 -8.91 12.13 3.46
CA TYR A 262 -8.59 13.48 3.00
C TYR A 262 -8.49 14.47 4.17
N GLY A 263 -7.31 15.03 4.38
CA GLY A 263 -7.06 16.00 5.45
C GLY A 263 -6.71 15.37 6.80
N TRP A 264 -6.55 14.04 6.86
CA TRP A 264 -6.25 13.29 8.09
C TRP A 264 -5.36 12.07 7.78
N GLY A 265 -4.68 11.56 8.80
CA GLY A 265 -3.79 10.40 8.71
C GLY A 265 -3.99 9.38 9.84
N PHE A 266 -3.06 8.44 9.96
CA PHE A 266 -3.09 7.38 10.98
C PHE A 266 -1.98 7.55 12.02
N LEU A 267 -2.34 7.49 13.29
CA LEU A 267 -1.39 7.41 14.40
C LEU A 267 -1.54 6.05 15.10
N ILE A 268 -0.52 5.21 14.95
CA ILE A 268 -0.48 3.84 15.43
C ILE A 268 0.46 3.79 16.64
N ARG A 269 -0.07 3.41 17.80
CA ARG A 269 0.69 3.37 19.07
C ARG A 269 0.35 2.12 19.86
N ASP A 270 1.33 1.42 20.41
CA ASP A 270 1.09 0.23 21.23
C ASP A 270 0.14 -0.79 20.54
N ALA A 271 0.20 -0.87 19.21
CA ALA A 271 -0.64 -1.80 18.44
C ALA A 271 0.06 -3.15 18.26
N ARG A 272 -0.74 -4.23 18.26
CA ARG A 272 -0.28 -5.62 18.13
C ARG A 272 -1.08 -6.35 17.05
N ASN A 273 -0.41 -6.86 16.02
CA ASN A 273 -1.06 -7.52 14.87
C ASN A 273 -2.06 -6.56 14.19
N LEU A 274 -1.54 -5.64 13.39
CA LEU A 274 -2.33 -4.63 12.69
C LEU A 274 -1.98 -4.60 11.20
N GLU A 275 -3.03 -4.50 10.37
CA GLU A 275 -2.96 -4.36 8.92
C GLU A 275 -3.60 -3.03 8.50
N LEU A 276 -2.93 -2.25 7.66
CA LEU A 276 -3.43 -1.00 7.08
C LEU A 276 -3.24 -1.02 5.57
N ARG A 277 -4.34 -1.05 4.82
CA ARG A 277 -4.28 -1.25 3.36
C ARG A 277 -5.32 -0.55 2.51
N ASN A 278 -5.02 -0.41 1.22
CA ASN A 278 -5.93 0.06 0.19
C ASN A 278 -6.54 1.45 0.48
N VAL A 279 -5.78 2.36 1.08
CA VAL A 279 -6.22 3.74 1.37
C VAL A 279 -5.40 4.74 0.55
N GLY A 280 -6.10 5.69 -0.07
CA GLY A 280 -5.48 6.91 -0.61
C GLY A 280 -5.41 7.95 0.51
N ILE A 281 -4.22 8.45 0.83
CA ILE A 281 -4.04 9.43 1.92
C ILE A 281 -3.56 10.73 1.31
N MET A 282 -4.34 11.80 1.50
CA MET A 282 -4.14 13.09 0.87
C MET A 282 -4.28 14.21 1.88
N MET A 283 -3.44 15.24 1.75
CA MET A 283 -3.53 16.48 2.53
C MET A 283 -3.52 16.29 4.06
N PHE A 284 -2.94 15.18 4.54
CA PHE A 284 -2.80 14.87 5.97
C PHE A 284 -2.07 16.00 6.72
N GLY A 285 -2.45 16.24 7.98
CA GLY A 285 -1.97 17.40 8.74
C GLY A 285 -0.53 17.34 9.22
N ASP A 286 -0.01 16.14 9.52
CA ASP A 286 1.35 15.93 10.01
C ASP A 286 2.01 14.79 9.21
N ASP A 287 1.92 13.54 9.67
CA ASP A 287 2.29 12.35 8.89
C ASP A 287 1.05 11.72 8.21
N ALA A 288 1.25 10.99 7.11
CA ALA A 288 0.17 10.19 6.53
C ALA A 288 -0.11 8.96 7.40
N ILE A 289 0.97 8.25 7.76
CA ILE A 289 0.98 7.09 8.65
C ILE A 289 2.15 7.22 9.61
N SER A 290 1.87 7.28 10.91
CA SER A 290 2.85 7.41 11.97
C SER A 290 2.77 6.22 12.92
N LEU A 291 3.77 5.34 12.89
CA LEU A 291 3.95 4.32 13.92
C LEU A 291 4.81 4.95 15.02
N ASP A 292 4.15 5.38 16.09
CA ASP A 292 4.78 6.14 17.16
C ASP A 292 4.54 5.49 18.53
N THR A 293 5.53 4.69 18.93
CA THR A 293 5.72 4.04 20.25
C THR A 293 5.17 2.62 20.38
N ASP A 294 6.08 1.68 20.63
CA ASP A 294 5.85 0.30 21.10
C ASP A 294 4.90 -0.53 20.22
N ASN A 295 4.98 -0.36 18.89
CA ASN A 295 4.20 -1.17 17.97
C ASN A 295 4.90 -2.50 17.68
N GLN A 296 4.13 -3.58 17.53
CA GLN A 296 4.66 -4.89 17.17
C GLN A 296 3.77 -5.57 16.14
N ASN A 297 4.38 -6.17 15.11
CA ASN A 297 3.67 -6.86 14.04
C ASN A 297 2.70 -5.93 13.31
N ILE A 298 3.24 -4.96 12.57
CA ILE A 298 2.44 -4.03 11.75
C ILE A 298 2.72 -4.25 10.27
N TRP A 299 1.66 -4.33 9.47
CA TRP A 299 1.74 -4.41 8.01
C TRP A 299 1.02 -3.22 7.38
N VAL A 300 1.78 -2.39 6.68
CA VAL A 300 1.28 -1.23 5.94
C VAL A 300 1.48 -1.51 4.47
N HIS A 301 0.40 -1.73 3.71
CA HIS A 301 0.56 -2.14 2.31
C HIS A 301 -0.54 -1.69 1.36
N ASN A 302 -0.21 -1.58 0.07
CA ASN A 302 -1.18 -1.23 -0.97
C ASN A 302 -1.88 0.13 -0.73
N ASN A 303 -1.16 1.12 -0.22
CA ASN A 303 -1.69 2.48 -0.01
C ASN A 303 -1.09 3.46 -1.02
N ASP A 304 -1.87 4.44 -1.45
CA ASP A 304 -1.38 5.60 -2.20
C ASP A 304 -1.13 6.75 -1.22
N LEU A 305 0.12 7.21 -1.14
CA LEU A 305 0.54 8.30 -0.27
C LEU A 305 0.86 9.52 -1.13
N PHE A 306 -0.06 10.49 -1.16
CA PHE A 306 0.09 11.75 -1.89
C PHE A 306 0.68 12.84 -0.99
N TYR A 307 0.70 14.09 -1.47
CA TYR A 307 1.14 15.23 -0.68
C TYR A 307 0.34 15.40 0.63
N GLY A 308 1.05 15.72 1.70
CA GLY A 308 0.47 16.23 2.94
C GLY A 308 0.19 17.73 2.86
N ALA A 309 -0.47 18.26 3.90
CA ALA A 309 -0.57 19.69 4.09
C ALA A 309 0.83 20.29 4.34
N ALA A 310 1.10 21.48 3.79
CA ALA A 310 2.38 22.12 3.99
C ALA A 310 2.62 22.38 5.48
N GLY A 311 3.73 21.86 6.01
CA GLY A 311 4.13 22.06 7.40
C GLY A 311 4.78 23.43 7.64
N HIS A 312 5.37 23.59 8.83
CA HIS A 312 6.02 24.84 9.22
C HIS A 312 7.46 24.96 8.69
N ASP A 313 8.15 23.83 8.55
CA ASP A 313 9.54 23.80 8.10
C ASP A 313 9.64 23.88 6.57
N ALA A 314 10.72 24.47 6.07
CA ALA A 314 10.91 24.67 4.63
C ALA A 314 10.94 23.36 3.82
N ASP A 315 11.34 22.25 4.46
CA ASP A 315 11.38 20.92 3.86
C ASP A 315 10.05 20.15 3.98
N GLN A 316 9.00 20.76 4.56
CA GLN A 316 7.65 20.21 4.72
C GLN A 316 6.64 20.75 3.70
N VAL A 317 7.11 21.36 2.61
CA VAL A 317 6.22 21.93 1.59
C VAL A 317 5.31 20.87 0.94
N LYS A 318 5.79 19.62 0.87
CA LYS A 318 5.08 18.43 0.36
C LYS A 318 4.35 17.61 1.46
N GLY A 319 4.29 18.12 2.71
CA GLY A 319 3.93 17.36 3.91
C GLY A 319 5.15 17.00 4.77
N ASP A 320 4.93 16.51 6.00
CA ASP A 320 6.02 15.90 6.79
C ASP A 320 6.25 14.42 6.38
N GLY A 321 6.16 13.45 7.28
CA GLY A 321 6.44 12.04 6.98
C GLY A 321 5.28 11.33 6.26
N SER A 322 5.54 10.61 5.17
CA SER A 322 4.50 9.80 4.53
C SER A 322 4.21 8.54 5.35
N CYS A 323 5.21 7.73 5.65
CA CYS A 323 5.08 6.53 6.49
C CYS A 323 6.25 6.41 7.46
N ASP A 324 6.12 6.96 8.66
CA ASP A 324 7.17 6.99 9.67
C ASP A 324 7.07 5.82 10.66
N ILE A 325 8.22 5.28 11.06
CA ILE A 325 8.37 4.19 12.03
C ILE A 325 9.30 4.65 13.14
N LYS A 326 8.76 4.81 14.35
CA LYS A 326 9.41 5.50 15.46
C LYS A 326 9.22 4.76 16.79
N GLN A 327 10.14 4.99 17.73
CA GLN A 327 10.02 4.67 19.15
C GLN A 327 9.71 3.19 19.44
N ASP A 328 10.67 2.31 19.16
CA ASP A 328 10.63 0.86 19.43
C ASP A 328 9.52 0.10 18.68
N SER A 329 9.04 0.68 17.57
CA SER A 329 8.17 -0.03 16.62
C SER A 329 8.98 -1.10 15.87
N THR A 330 8.65 -2.38 16.08
CA THR A 330 9.46 -3.50 15.60
C THR A 330 8.60 -4.60 14.97
N PHE A 331 9.22 -5.44 14.15
CA PHE A 331 8.54 -6.41 13.29
C PHE A 331 7.48 -5.72 12.41
N VAL A 332 7.93 -4.71 11.67
CA VAL A 332 7.10 -3.94 10.75
C VAL A 332 7.40 -4.33 9.31
N SER A 333 6.41 -4.34 8.44
CA SER A 333 6.58 -4.48 6.99
C SER A 333 5.78 -3.42 6.26
N VAL A 334 6.47 -2.67 5.40
CA VAL A 334 5.92 -1.64 4.54
C VAL A 334 6.07 -2.14 3.12
N SER A 335 4.97 -2.45 2.44
CA SER A 335 5.05 -3.12 1.14
C SER A 335 4.01 -2.69 0.13
N TYR A 336 4.34 -2.70 -1.16
CA TYR A 336 3.37 -2.32 -2.20
C TYR A 336 2.69 -0.97 -1.95
N ASN A 337 3.31 -0.03 -1.24
CA ASN A 337 2.79 1.34 -1.16
C ASN A 337 3.36 2.16 -2.31
N HIS A 338 2.57 3.09 -2.82
CA HIS A 338 2.98 4.06 -3.83
C HIS A 338 3.13 5.42 -3.17
N PHE A 339 4.37 5.88 -3.07
CA PHE A 339 4.72 7.21 -2.57
C PHE A 339 4.78 8.17 -3.76
N HIS A 340 3.73 8.98 -3.93
CA HIS A 340 3.61 9.94 -5.04
C HIS A 340 4.32 11.24 -4.68
N ASP A 341 5.47 11.49 -5.30
CA ASP A 341 6.27 12.71 -5.14
C ASP A 341 6.43 13.16 -3.66
N SER A 342 6.69 12.21 -2.76
CA SER A 342 6.76 12.48 -1.32
C SER A 342 8.05 13.23 -0.96
N GLY A 343 7.95 14.30 -0.17
CA GLY A 343 9.13 15.04 0.29
C GLY A 343 9.99 14.26 1.30
N LYS A 344 9.33 13.51 2.19
CA LYS A 344 9.96 12.69 3.25
C LYS A 344 9.20 11.37 3.33
N SER A 345 9.63 10.37 2.56
CA SER A 345 8.87 9.13 2.41
C SER A 345 8.77 8.33 3.72
N SER A 346 9.89 8.00 4.37
CA SER A 346 9.86 7.20 5.60
C SER A 346 11.06 7.43 6.51
N LEU A 347 10.84 8.08 7.64
CA LEU A 347 11.76 8.03 8.77
C LEU A 347 11.65 6.66 9.46
N CYS A 348 12.75 5.95 9.58
CA CYS A 348 12.85 4.68 10.28
C CYS A 348 13.80 4.86 11.47
N GLY A 349 13.22 5.16 12.62
CA GLY A 349 13.92 5.51 13.85
C GLY A 349 14.11 7.01 14.04
N MET A 350 13.72 7.51 15.21
CA MET A 350 13.83 8.92 15.60
C MET A 350 14.71 9.08 16.84
N GLN A 351 14.22 8.61 17.99
CA GLN A 351 14.90 8.65 19.29
C GLN A 351 15.20 7.26 19.84
N ASP A 352 15.04 6.24 19.01
CA ASP A 352 15.26 4.83 19.31
C ASP A 352 16.69 4.60 19.81
N THR A 353 16.81 3.76 20.84
CA THR A 353 18.11 3.39 21.43
C THR A 353 18.37 1.89 21.39
N GLN A 354 17.34 1.09 21.09
CA GLN A 354 17.42 -0.36 20.97
C GLN A 354 17.27 -0.77 19.50
N ASN A 355 17.76 -1.97 19.18
CA ASN A 355 17.59 -2.54 17.85
C ASN A 355 16.13 -2.96 17.62
N TYR A 356 15.63 -2.76 16.41
CA TYR A 356 14.30 -3.14 15.95
C TYR A 356 14.36 -3.63 14.49
N TYR A 357 13.32 -4.34 14.03
CA TYR A 357 13.32 -5.00 12.73
C TYR A 357 12.23 -4.46 11.82
N VAL A 358 12.61 -3.99 10.62
CA VAL A 358 11.69 -3.45 9.62
C VAL A 358 12.00 -4.00 8.23
N THR A 359 10.96 -4.23 7.43
CA THR A 359 11.09 -4.54 6.01
C THR A 359 10.42 -3.47 5.16
N TYR A 360 11.07 -3.06 4.08
CA TYR A 360 10.48 -2.34 2.97
C TYR A 360 10.56 -3.20 1.72
N HIS A 361 9.42 -3.58 1.12
CA HIS A 361 9.45 -4.35 -0.11
C HIS A 361 8.39 -4.02 -1.14
N HIS A 362 8.75 -4.06 -2.42
CA HIS A 362 7.82 -3.81 -3.52
C HIS A 362 7.10 -2.46 -3.44
N ASN A 363 7.65 -1.48 -2.72
CA ASN A 363 7.12 -0.12 -2.73
C ASN A 363 7.57 0.62 -3.99
N TRP A 364 6.74 1.53 -4.46
CA TRP A 364 7.06 2.47 -5.52
C TRP A 364 7.37 3.83 -4.89
N PHE A 365 8.64 4.22 -4.93
CA PHE A 365 9.09 5.56 -4.54
C PHE A 365 9.15 6.43 -5.80
N ASP A 366 7.99 6.94 -6.19
CA ASP A 366 7.73 7.59 -7.48
C ASP A 366 7.98 9.09 -7.40
N HIS A 367 9.13 9.53 -7.87
CA HIS A 367 9.61 10.90 -7.89
C HIS A 367 9.75 11.56 -6.51
N SER A 368 9.69 10.76 -5.45
CA SER A 368 9.90 11.21 -4.08
C SER A 368 11.31 11.75 -3.83
N ASP A 369 11.44 12.71 -2.93
CA ASP A 369 12.69 13.41 -2.64
C ASP A 369 13.68 12.54 -1.85
N SER A 370 13.27 12.02 -0.70
CA SER A 370 14.18 11.52 0.34
C SER A 370 13.57 10.52 1.32
N ARG A 371 14.42 9.88 2.12
CA ARG A 371 14.09 8.94 3.21
C ARG A 371 13.42 7.66 2.69
N HIS A 372 14.15 6.85 1.92
CA HIS A 372 13.61 5.62 1.30
C HIS A 372 14.22 4.29 1.78
N PRO A 373 14.23 3.95 3.07
CA PRO A 373 13.99 4.78 4.25
C PRO A 373 15.25 5.56 4.69
N ARG A 374 15.09 6.47 5.66
CA ARG A 374 16.21 6.98 6.48
C ARG A 374 16.24 6.27 7.83
N ILE A 375 17.34 5.58 8.13
CA ILE A 375 17.41 4.56 9.18
C ILE A 375 18.32 4.97 10.32
N ARG A 376 17.86 4.77 11.56
CA ARG A 376 18.64 4.93 12.80
C ARG A 376 18.59 3.69 13.66
N VAL A 377 19.74 3.17 14.11
CA VAL A 377 19.89 2.05 15.08
C VAL A 377 19.38 0.68 14.60
N GLY A 378 18.27 0.62 13.85
CA GLY A 378 17.57 -0.61 13.50
C GLY A 378 18.26 -1.51 12.47
N SER A 379 17.72 -2.71 12.35
CA SER A 379 18.06 -3.75 11.38
C SER A 379 16.97 -3.81 10.31
N VAL A 380 17.27 -3.32 9.11
CA VAL A 380 16.25 -3.06 8.10
C VAL A 380 16.57 -3.79 6.80
N HIS A 381 15.60 -4.54 6.30
CA HIS A 381 15.68 -5.20 5.00
C HIS A 381 14.91 -4.39 3.96
N VAL A 382 15.57 -4.02 2.86
CA VAL A 382 15.02 -3.22 1.77
C VAL A 382 15.19 -4.00 0.47
N TYR A 383 14.11 -4.59 -0.05
CA TYR A 383 14.21 -5.42 -1.26
C TYR A 383 13.06 -5.26 -2.25
N ASN A 384 13.35 -5.45 -3.54
CA ASN A 384 12.36 -5.37 -4.63
C ASN A 384 11.57 -4.07 -4.71
N ASN A 385 12.06 -2.96 -4.14
CA ASN A 385 11.43 -1.65 -4.28
C ASN A 385 11.87 -1.01 -5.60
N TYR A 386 10.98 -0.20 -6.18
CA TYR A 386 11.27 0.61 -7.36
C TYR A 386 11.46 2.06 -6.94
N PHE A 387 12.69 2.55 -7.10
CA PHE A 387 13.12 3.91 -6.82
C PHE A 387 13.20 4.64 -8.16
N ASP A 388 12.26 5.54 -8.40
CA ASP A 388 11.96 6.06 -9.73
C ASP A 388 12.06 7.59 -9.73
N GLY A 389 13.16 8.15 -10.23
CA GLY A 389 13.33 9.61 -10.33
C GLY A 389 13.47 10.33 -8.98
N ASN A 390 14.25 9.78 -8.04
CA ASN A 390 14.34 10.36 -6.69
C ASN A 390 15.39 11.49 -6.59
N ALA A 391 14.92 12.69 -6.22
CA ALA A 391 15.69 13.92 -6.34
C ALA A 391 16.88 14.08 -5.36
N LYS A 392 16.85 13.46 -4.16
CA LYS A 392 17.90 13.62 -3.14
C LYS A 392 18.66 12.33 -2.88
N TYR A 393 18.01 11.33 -2.28
CA TYR A 393 18.65 10.03 -1.99
C TYR A 393 17.64 8.91 -1.77
N GLY A 394 18.09 7.67 -1.97
CA GLY A 394 17.35 6.44 -1.70
C GLY A 394 17.46 6.01 -0.24
N VAL A 395 18.17 4.90 0.00
CA VAL A 395 18.37 4.33 1.35
C VAL A 395 19.46 5.10 2.08
N GLY A 396 19.14 5.68 3.24
CA GLY A 396 20.12 6.40 4.06
C GLY A 396 20.27 5.78 5.45
N VAL A 397 21.50 5.57 5.92
CA VAL A 397 21.77 4.98 7.24
C VAL A 397 22.56 5.91 8.17
N THR A 398 22.13 5.97 9.43
CA THR A 398 22.75 6.75 10.49
C THR A 398 22.65 6.02 11.84
N LYS A 399 23.26 6.59 12.89
CA LYS A 399 23.26 6.11 14.28
C LYS A 399 23.47 4.61 14.43
N GLY A 400 24.45 4.04 13.72
CA GLY A 400 24.80 2.64 13.87
C GLY A 400 23.83 1.63 13.24
N ALA A 401 22.88 2.06 12.41
CA ALA A 401 21.93 1.17 11.74
C ALA A 401 22.63 0.12 10.85
N SER A 402 21.93 -1.00 10.61
CA SER A 402 22.32 -2.03 9.63
C SER A 402 21.21 -2.22 8.60
N ALA A 403 21.51 -1.94 7.33
CA ALA A 403 20.56 -2.12 6.23
C ALA A 403 21.02 -3.22 5.27
N PHE A 404 20.16 -4.18 4.96
CA PHE A 404 20.34 -5.07 3.82
C PHE A 404 19.54 -4.54 2.65
N VAL A 405 20.22 -4.09 1.59
CA VAL A 405 19.61 -3.49 0.40
C VAL A 405 19.85 -4.44 -0.76
N GLU A 406 18.84 -5.22 -1.14
CA GLU A 406 19.00 -6.20 -2.22
C GLU A 406 17.89 -6.20 -3.26
N ALA A 407 18.22 -6.61 -4.48
CA ALA A 407 17.23 -6.86 -5.52
C ALA A 407 16.27 -5.69 -5.83
N ASN A 408 16.67 -4.45 -5.53
CA ASN A 408 15.88 -3.26 -5.88
C ASN A 408 16.26 -2.75 -7.27
N TYR A 409 15.39 -1.91 -7.83
CA TYR A 409 15.70 -1.15 -9.03
C TYR A 409 15.68 0.35 -8.73
N PHE A 410 16.84 0.99 -8.91
CA PHE A 410 17.02 2.43 -8.83
C PHE A 410 17.21 3.00 -10.23
N ARG A 411 16.19 3.71 -10.73
CA ARG A 411 16.23 4.50 -11.97
C ARG A 411 16.28 5.97 -11.59
N ASP A 412 17.31 6.68 -12.03
CA ASP A 412 17.50 8.12 -11.84
C ASP A 412 17.39 8.57 -10.36
N CYS A 413 17.70 7.64 -9.43
CA CYS A 413 17.85 7.95 -8.02
C CYS A 413 19.22 8.60 -7.80
N LYS A 414 19.25 9.89 -7.45
CA LYS A 414 20.48 10.69 -7.40
C LYS A 414 21.61 10.01 -6.61
N TYR A 415 21.30 9.58 -5.38
CA TYR A 415 22.19 8.81 -4.51
C TYR A 415 21.43 7.57 -4.00
N PRO A 416 21.57 6.39 -4.65
CA PRO A 416 20.80 5.20 -4.30
C PRO A 416 20.96 4.76 -2.84
N MET A 417 22.17 4.90 -2.31
CA MET A 417 22.52 4.52 -0.95
C MET A 417 23.46 5.58 -0.36
N LEU A 418 23.27 5.92 0.91
CA LEU A 418 24.10 6.86 1.66
C LEU A 418 24.39 6.36 3.09
N SER A 419 25.64 6.50 3.51
CA SER A 419 26.03 6.44 4.91
C SER A 419 26.46 7.83 5.38
N SER A 420 25.95 8.26 6.53
CA SER A 420 26.30 9.58 7.10
C SER A 420 27.80 9.74 7.33
N LEU A 421 28.31 10.93 7.00
CA LEU A 421 29.67 11.41 7.22
C LEU A 421 30.78 10.60 6.54
N GLN A 422 30.48 9.90 5.45
CA GLN A 422 31.46 9.20 4.62
C GLN A 422 30.98 9.02 3.17
N GLY A 423 31.87 8.55 2.31
CA GLY A 423 31.52 8.17 0.93
C GLY A 423 30.97 9.35 0.14
N THR A 424 29.75 9.21 -0.38
CA THR A 424 29.07 10.24 -1.18
C THR A 424 28.64 11.45 -0.36
N ASP A 425 28.26 11.29 0.92
CA ASP A 425 27.77 12.39 1.77
C ASP A 425 28.81 13.53 1.85
N ILE A 426 30.07 13.20 2.09
CA ILE A 426 31.14 14.19 2.27
C ILE A 426 31.95 14.50 1.00
N PHE A 427 31.55 13.96 -0.16
CA PHE A 427 32.35 14.04 -1.38
C PHE A 427 32.45 15.48 -1.93
N TYR A 428 31.34 16.23 -1.90
CA TYR A 428 31.28 17.60 -2.42
C TYR A 428 31.52 18.67 -1.35
N ASP A 429 31.20 18.37 -0.09
CA ASP A 429 31.50 19.20 1.07
C ASP A 429 31.93 18.29 2.23
N SER A 430 33.10 18.54 2.80
CA SER A 430 33.63 17.81 3.96
C SER A 430 32.70 17.76 5.17
N LYS A 431 31.70 18.64 5.26
CA LYS A 431 30.69 18.63 6.33
C LYS A 431 29.59 17.57 6.12
N GLY A 432 29.35 17.15 4.87
CA GLY A 432 28.17 16.38 4.50
C GLY A 432 26.88 17.21 4.50
N ASP A 433 25.90 16.79 3.70
CA ASP A 433 24.57 17.38 3.62
C ASP A 433 23.44 16.42 4.01
N PHE A 434 23.76 15.16 4.33
CA PHE A 434 22.77 14.15 4.68
C PHE A 434 22.21 14.31 6.11
N SER A 435 23.04 14.11 7.15
CA SER A 435 22.52 14.10 8.53
C SER A 435 23.45 14.64 9.62
N GLY A 436 24.77 14.54 9.45
CA GLY A 436 25.73 14.89 10.49
C GLY A 436 25.76 13.93 11.69
N GLU A 437 25.01 12.83 11.66
CA GLU A 437 25.01 11.79 12.69
C GLU A 437 26.09 10.74 12.38
N ASP A 438 26.46 9.91 13.37
CA ASP A 438 27.32 8.75 13.17
C ASP A 438 26.78 7.84 12.05
N GLY A 439 27.67 7.26 11.23
CA GLY A 439 27.28 6.43 10.10
C GLY A 439 26.68 5.08 10.51
N GLY A 440 25.79 4.55 9.67
CA GLY A 440 25.34 3.15 9.71
C GLY A 440 26.00 2.33 8.60
N MET A 441 25.82 1.00 8.60
CA MET A 441 26.33 0.12 7.55
C MET A 441 25.24 -0.36 6.61
N ILE A 442 25.51 -0.29 5.30
CA ILE A 442 24.70 -0.89 4.25
C ILE A 442 25.43 -2.10 3.68
N LYS A 443 24.75 -3.24 3.63
CA LYS A 443 25.11 -4.38 2.77
C LYS A 443 24.25 -4.31 1.50
N ALA A 444 24.88 -4.23 0.35
CA ALA A 444 24.23 -4.20 -0.96
C ALA A 444 24.41 -5.54 -1.69
N TYR A 445 23.36 -6.04 -2.35
CA TYR A 445 23.44 -7.23 -3.18
C TYR A 445 22.46 -7.19 -4.35
N ASN A 446 22.92 -7.50 -5.57
CA ASN A 446 22.04 -7.69 -6.74
C ASN A 446 21.05 -6.53 -6.99
N ASN A 447 21.43 -5.27 -6.80
CA ASN A 447 20.55 -4.14 -7.15
C ASN A 447 20.81 -3.71 -8.60
N LYS A 448 19.76 -3.29 -9.31
CA LYS A 448 19.87 -2.61 -10.61
C LYS A 448 19.95 -1.11 -10.38
N ILE A 449 21.01 -0.48 -10.87
CA ILE A 449 21.28 0.95 -10.72
C ILE A 449 21.46 1.58 -12.10
N GLU A 450 20.61 2.55 -12.44
CA GLU A 450 20.64 3.29 -13.70
C GLU A 450 20.47 4.79 -13.41
N GLY A 451 21.26 5.64 -14.07
CA GLY A 451 21.11 7.10 -13.96
C GLY A 451 21.58 7.75 -12.64
N ALA A 452 22.11 6.97 -11.69
CA ALA A 452 22.61 7.51 -10.42
C ALA A 452 23.79 8.47 -10.62
N THR A 453 23.78 9.59 -9.89
CA THR A 453 24.89 10.57 -9.91
C THR A 453 26.13 10.01 -9.23
N ARG A 454 25.97 9.32 -8.09
CA ARG A 454 27.09 8.72 -7.37
C ARG A 454 26.63 7.56 -6.48
N LEU A 455 27.45 6.52 -6.45
CA LEU A 455 27.40 5.42 -5.50
C LEU A 455 28.80 4.82 -5.39
N VAL A 456 29.33 4.67 -4.18
CA VAL A 456 30.65 4.11 -3.94
C VAL A 456 30.55 2.85 -3.09
N TYR A 457 31.12 1.76 -3.58
CA TYR A 457 31.21 0.52 -2.84
C TYR A 457 32.55 0.35 -2.13
N ALA A 458 32.55 -0.41 -1.03
CA ALA A 458 33.74 -0.66 -0.21
C ALA A 458 34.91 -1.35 -0.95
N ASN A 459 34.64 -2.00 -2.08
CA ASN A 459 35.68 -2.57 -2.96
C ASN A 459 36.30 -1.55 -3.91
N GLN A 460 35.66 -0.39 -4.12
CA GLN A 460 36.19 0.74 -4.88
C GLN A 460 36.97 1.68 -3.97
N ASP A 461 36.45 1.96 -2.77
CA ASP A 461 37.14 2.72 -1.72
C ASP A 461 36.84 2.09 -0.35
N PRO A 462 37.82 1.45 0.32
CA PRO A 462 37.59 0.75 1.58
C PRO A 462 37.45 1.69 2.79
N ILE A 463 37.62 3.00 2.62
CA ILE A 463 37.52 4.02 3.68
C ILE A 463 36.31 4.92 3.45
N GLN A 464 36.11 5.40 2.22
CA GLN A 464 35.04 6.32 1.84
C GLN A 464 34.03 5.65 0.91
N PHE A 465 33.16 4.82 1.48
CA PHE A 465 32.11 4.10 0.75
C PHE A 465 30.70 4.37 1.30
N ASP A 466 29.69 4.15 0.46
CA ASP A 466 28.28 4.20 0.82
C ASP A 466 27.75 2.83 1.27
N ALA A 467 28.23 1.75 0.63
CA ALA A 467 27.79 0.39 0.92
C ALA A 467 28.89 -0.68 0.74
N TYR A 468 28.76 -1.78 1.47
CA TYR A 468 29.50 -3.01 1.22
C TYR A 468 28.80 -3.82 0.12
N LEU A 469 29.44 -4.01 -1.04
CA LEU A 469 28.91 -4.84 -2.12
C LEU A 469 29.22 -6.32 -1.87
N ALA A 470 28.21 -7.09 -1.49
CA ALA A 470 28.34 -8.52 -1.28
C ALA A 470 28.38 -9.29 -2.61
N SER A 471 29.17 -10.36 -2.66
CA SER A 471 29.27 -11.28 -3.79
C SER A 471 28.15 -12.32 -3.83
N SER A 472 27.52 -12.60 -2.69
CA SER A 472 26.36 -13.47 -2.57
C SER A 472 25.41 -12.96 -1.48
N ARG A 473 24.12 -13.33 -1.58
CA ARG A 473 23.10 -12.95 -0.59
C ARG A 473 23.52 -13.29 0.84
N ASN A 474 24.02 -14.51 1.05
CA ASN A 474 24.33 -15.02 2.40
C ASN A 474 25.76 -14.70 2.87
N GLU A 475 26.47 -13.83 2.17
CA GLU A 475 27.81 -13.43 2.58
C GLU A 475 27.77 -12.67 3.91
N VAL A 476 28.57 -13.11 4.88
CA VAL A 476 28.76 -12.40 6.14
C VAL A 476 29.72 -11.23 5.89
N VAL A 477 29.28 -10.01 6.18
CA VAL A 477 30.13 -8.82 6.09
C VAL A 477 31.21 -8.89 7.17
N PRO A 478 32.50 -8.89 6.81
CA PRO A 478 33.58 -8.93 7.79
C PRO A 478 33.57 -7.69 8.70
N SER A 479 33.82 -7.87 10.00
CA SER A 479 33.87 -6.77 10.99
C SER A 479 35.02 -5.78 10.77
N THR A 480 35.94 -6.07 9.84
CA THR A 480 36.96 -5.14 9.37
C THR A 480 36.36 -3.99 8.55
N TYR A 481 35.20 -4.19 7.93
CA TYR A 481 34.43 -3.12 7.30
C TYR A 481 33.62 -2.40 8.37
N LYS A 482 33.94 -1.12 8.55
CA LYS A 482 33.28 -0.25 9.51
C LYS A 482 33.15 1.16 8.98
N THR A 483 32.15 1.89 9.46
CA THR A 483 31.99 3.29 9.11
C THR A 483 33.12 4.15 9.66
N LEU A 484 33.47 5.21 8.94
CA LEU A 484 34.51 6.15 9.32
C LEU A 484 34.13 6.90 10.60
N VAL A 485 32.90 7.42 10.64
CA VAL A 485 32.33 8.09 11.82
C VAL A 485 31.36 7.13 12.50
N GLY A 486 31.52 6.96 13.82
CA GLY A 486 30.79 5.98 14.64
C GLY A 486 31.49 4.62 14.75
N GLY A 487 32.29 4.20 13.77
CA GLY A 487 32.97 2.89 13.80
C GLY A 487 32.01 1.70 13.71
N THR A 488 30.83 1.91 13.13
CA THR A 488 29.72 0.94 13.05
C THR A 488 30.10 -0.23 12.16
N THR A 489 29.81 -1.45 12.63
CA THR A 489 29.91 -2.67 11.81
C THR A 489 28.51 -3.16 11.42
N TYR A 490 28.43 -3.89 10.31
CA TYR A 490 27.18 -4.54 9.92
C TYR A 490 26.88 -5.72 10.84
N ASN A 491 25.68 -5.78 11.42
CA ASN A 491 25.34 -6.79 12.43
C ASN A 491 24.97 -8.17 11.84
N ASN A 492 24.93 -8.32 10.52
CA ASN A 492 24.62 -9.56 9.80
C ASN A 492 23.27 -10.20 10.17
N PHE A 493 22.28 -9.38 10.51
CA PHE A 493 20.93 -9.83 10.90
C PHE A 493 20.27 -10.72 9.83
N ASP A 494 20.56 -10.47 8.55
CA ASP A 494 20.04 -11.12 7.35
C ASP A 494 20.49 -12.58 7.20
N THR A 495 21.57 -12.96 7.88
CA THR A 495 22.06 -14.35 7.92
C THR A 495 21.71 -15.08 9.23
N SER A 496 21.07 -14.38 10.15
CA SER A 496 20.69 -14.90 11.46
C SER A 496 19.31 -15.55 11.45
N SER A 497 18.95 -16.25 12.53
CA SER A 497 17.64 -16.89 12.69
C SER A 497 16.47 -15.93 12.81
N VAL A 498 16.70 -14.61 12.92
CA VAL A 498 15.63 -13.60 12.96
C VAL A 498 15.02 -13.36 11.58
N MET A 499 15.78 -13.65 10.52
CA MET A 499 15.37 -13.40 9.14
C MET A 499 14.19 -14.29 8.76
N TYR A 500 13.17 -13.67 8.16
CA TYR A 500 11.98 -14.37 7.67
C TYR A 500 12.27 -15.06 6.32
N LYS A 501 11.34 -15.90 5.88
CA LYS A 501 11.39 -16.52 4.54
C LYS A 501 10.78 -15.59 3.51
N TYR A 502 11.44 -15.43 2.38
CA TYR A 502 10.97 -14.62 1.25
C TYR A 502 11.59 -15.10 -0.06
N GLN A 503 10.98 -14.71 -1.17
CA GLN A 503 11.52 -14.93 -2.52
C GLN A 503 11.58 -13.58 -3.25
N PRO A 504 12.77 -12.95 -3.35
CA PRO A 504 12.91 -11.73 -4.12
C PRO A 504 12.92 -12.08 -5.61
N ASP A 505 12.12 -11.34 -6.37
CA ASP A 505 12.12 -11.35 -7.83
C ASP A 505 13.44 -10.79 -8.39
N SER A 506 13.66 -10.96 -9.69
CA SER A 506 14.81 -10.34 -10.36
C SER A 506 14.69 -8.80 -10.34
N PRO A 507 15.79 -8.05 -10.16
CA PRO A 507 15.78 -6.59 -10.30
C PRO A 507 15.21 -6.07 -11.62
N ASP A 508 15.31 -6.88 -12.69
CA ASP A 508 14.74 -6.54 -14.00
C ASP A 508 13.21 -6.60 -14.03
N ASP A 509 12.62 -7.44 -13.18
CA ASP A 509 11.16 -7.63 -13.08
C ASP A 509 10.53 -6.66 -12.06
N VAL A 510 11.36 -6.01 -11.23
CA VAL A 510 10.89 -5.12 -10.14
C VAL A 510 9.99 -4.01 -10.66
N LYS A 511 10.35 -3.34 -11.78
CA LYS A 511 9.52 -2.27 -12.33
C LYS A 511 8.12 -2.77 -12.62
N GLU A 512 7.99 -3.82 -13.43
CA GLU A 512 6.70 -4.38 -13.83
C GLU A 512 5.91 -4.89 -12.62
N SER A 513 6.55 -5.63 -11.72
CA SER A 513 5.88 -6.15 -10.52
C SER A 513 5.41 -5.04 -9.59
N VAL A 514 6.21 -3.99 -9.39
CA VAL A 514 5.87 -2.91 -8.46
C VAL A 514 4.77 -2.03 -9.07
N THR A 515 4.91 -1.58 -10.31
CA THR A 515 3.90 -0.71 -10.95
C THR A 515 2.56 -1.41 -11.18
N SER A 516 2.53 -2.76 -11.14
CA SER A 516 1.28 -3.53 -11.26
C SER A 516 0.49 -3.64 -9.95
N TYR A 517 1.16 -3.55 -8.80
CA TYR A 517 0.56 -3.91 -7.51
C TYR A 517 0.71 -2.85 -6.43
N ALA A 518 1.63 -1.89 -6.56
CA ALA A 518 1.79 -0.83 -5.58
C ALA A 518 0.65 0.19 -5.65
N GLY A 519 0.26 0.72 -4.49
CA GLY A 519 -0.89 1.63 -4.37
C GLY A 519 -2.21 0.88 -4.16
N ARG A 520 -3.32 1.62 -4.27
CA ARG A 520 -4.66 1.04 -4.17
C ARG A 520 -4.96 0.08 -5.31
N VAL A 521 -5.96 -0.78 -5.10
CA VAL A 521 -6.51 -1.65 -6.15
C VAL A 521 -6.86 -0.83 -7.40
N ASP A 522 -6.67 -1.44 -8.56
CA ASP A 522 -6.86 -0.85 -9.89
C ASP A 522 -5.99 0.41 -10.14
N GLY A 523 -4.94 0.62 -9.35
CA GLY A 523 -4.10 1.83 -9.38
C GLY A 523 -4.75 3.07 -8.76
N GLY A 524 -5.89 2.91 -8.09
CA GLY A 524 -6.68 4.01 -7.54
C GLY A 524 -7.41 4.84 -8.60
N ASP A 525 -8.12 5.87 -8.16
CA ASP A 525 -8.95 6.75 -9.00
C ASP A 525 -8.31 8.11 -9.34
N LEU A 526 -7.13 8.41 -8.77
CA LEU A 526 -6.31 9.58 -9.12
C LEU A 526 -5.03 9.09 -9.81
N ILE A 527 -5.05 9.08 -11.15
CA ILE A 527 -3.87 8.69 -11.95
C ILE A 527 -3.05 9.94 -12.32
N PHE A 528 -1.75 9.88 -12.02
CA PHE A 528 -0.76 10.86 -12.41
C PHE A 528 0.45 10.15 -13.01
N ASN A 529 0.96 10.68 -14.12
CA ASN A 529 2.14 10.15 -14.80
C ASN A 529 3.21 11.23 -14.77
N PHE A 530 4.30 10.95 -14.05
CA PHE A 530 5.50 11.78 -14.10
C PHE A 530 6.22 11.60 -15.44
N THR A 531 7.09 12.55 -15.74
CA THR A 531 7.91 12.57 -16.95
C THR A 531 9.39 12.65 -16.57
N ASP A 532 10.29 12.38 -17.51
CA ASP A 532 11.74 12.52 -17.30
C ASP A 532 12.16 13.93 -16.84
N ALA A 533 11.31 14.96 -17.04
CA ALA A 533 11.57 16.31 -16.52
C ALA A 533 11.39 16.41 -14.99
N ASP A 534 10.68 15.47 -14.38
CA ASP A 534 10.41 15.43 -12.95
C ASP A 534 11.52 14.69 -12.17
N ASP A 535 12.32 13.82 -12.82
CA ASP A 535 13.29 12.87 -12.22
C ASP A 535 14.28 13.46 -11.20
N THR A 536 14.57 14.76 -11.29
CA THR A 536 15.54 15.44 -10.40
C THR A 536 14.93 16.56 -9.59
N SER A 537 13.61 16.78 -9.72
CA SER A 537 12.90 17.89 -9.09
C SER A 537 12.53 17.55 -7.65
N SER A 538 12.96 18.39 -6.71
CA SER A 538 12.42 18.39 -5.34
C SER A 538 11.37 19.48 -5.13
N VAL A 539 10.92 20.14 -6.20
CA VAL A 539 9.88 21.16 -6.16
C VAL A 539 8.52 20.48 -6.32
N ILE A 540 7.49 21.02 -5.67
CA ILE A 540 6.12 20.56 -5.87
C ILE A 540 5.76 20.59 -7.36
N ASN A 541 5.25 19.46 -7.86
CA ASN A 541 4.60 19.42 -9.16
C ASN A 541 3.22 20.12 -9.06
N PRO A 542 3.03 21.28 -9.73
CA PRO A 542 1.81 22.06 -9.57
C PRO A 542 0.55 21.36 -10.11
N ASP A 543 0.69 20.50 -11.12
CA ASP A 543 -0.43 19.78 -11.73
C ASP A 543 -0.90 18.63 -10.81
N LEU A 544 0.04 17.88 -10.22
CA LEU A 544 -0.29 16.88 -9.21
C LEU A 544 -0.94 17.55 -7.99
N MET A 545 -0.34 18.61 -7.45
CA MET A 545 -0.89 19.34 -6.30
C MET A 545 -2.30 19.87 -6.59
N ALA A 546 -2.56 20.37 -7.81
CA ALA A 546 -3.89 20.80 -8.21
C ALA A 546 -4.88 19.64 -8.26
N LYS A 547 -4.49 18.45 -8.75
CA LYS A 547 -5.35 17.25 -8.72
C LYS A 547 -5.65 16.81 -7.28
N VAL A 548 -4.63 16.74 -6.42
CA VAL A 548 -4.79 16.37 -5.00
C VAL A 548 -5.74 17.33 -4.29
N LYS A 549 -5.54 18.65 -4.40
CA LYS A 549 -6.40 19.65 -3.74
C LYS A 549 -7.85 19.67 -4.23
N ASN A 550 -8.08 19.29 -5.49
CA ASN A 550 -9.41 19.25 -6.10
C ASN A 550 -9.98 17.83 -6.14
N TYR A 551 -9.34 16.87 -5.46
CA TYR A 551 -9.85 15.52 -5.40
C TYR A 551 -11.25 15.52 -4.78
N SER A 552 -12.12 14.71 -5.36
CA SER A 552 -13.38 14.33 -4.79
C SER A 552 -13.75 12.98 -5.36
N SER A 553 -14.14 12.04 -4.49
CA SER A 553 -14.63 10.74 -4.97
C SER A 553 -15.88 10.95 -5.83
N THR A 554 -15.99 10.17 -6.91
CA THR A 554 -17.16 10.17 -7.79
C THR A 554 -18.29 9.28 -7.26
N LEU A 555 -18.10 8.64 -6.11
CA LEU A 555 -19.11 7.82 -5.45
C LEU A 555 -20.40 8.61 -5.23
N VAL A 556 -21.51 8.09 -5.75
CA VAL A 556 -22.85 8.67 -5.58
C VAL A 556 -23.50 8.13 -4.32
N SER A 557 -23.43 6.82 -4.11
CA SER A 557 -24.00 6.12 -2.96
C SER A 557 -23.38 4.73 -2.80
N ASP A 558 -23.48 4.19 -1.60
CA ASP A 558 -23.31 2.76 -1.32
C ASP A 558 -24.68 2.06 -1.20
N GLY A 559 -24.69 0.74 -1.23
CA GLY A 559 -25.92 -0.07 -1.25
C GLY A 559 -26.70 0.00 0.06
N SER A 560 -26.10 0.49 1.16
CA SER A 560 -26.83 0.74 2.41
C SER A 560 -27.80 1.93 2.29
N LYS A 561 -27.61 2.78 1.27
CA LYS A 561 -28.33 4.04 1.04
C LYS A 561 -29.19 4.07 -0.21
N VAL A 562 -29.52 2.93 -0.82
CA VAL A 562 -30.42 2.94 -1.99
C VAL A 562 -31.67 3.79 -1.68
N VAL A 563 -31.72 4.90 -2.40
CA VAL A 563 -32.61 6.04 -2.15
C VAL A 563 -34.05 5.58 -2.36
N LYS A 564 -34.90 5.80 -1.34
CA LYS A 564 -36.36 5.70 -1.47
C LYS A 564 -36.93 6.77 -2.37
#